data_AF-A0A151FCW1-F1
#
_entry.id   AF-A0A151FCW1-F1
#
_cell.length_a   1.000
_cell.length_b   1.000
_cell.length_c   1.000
_cell.angle_alpha   90.00
_cell.angle_beta   90.00
_cell.angle_gamma   90.00
#
_symmetry.space_group_name_H-M   'P 1'
#
loop_
_entity.id
_entity.type
_entity.pdbx_description
1 polymer ?
#
loop_
_entity_poly.entity_id
_entity_poly.type
_entity_poly.pdbx_seq_one_letter_code
_entity_poly.pdbx_strand_id
1 'polypeptide(L)'
;MSILQEDLPPGISVLIVGPPGSGKSILSQQLVYQQLKQNKSAIYMGSKSQISAITFRKKFFTWDIGPYVDNDQLTMVEIKNVTNPTELNINLAQAITESKKPLSLVVVDSLTVLMVGIDQGKIMKFTEGLAGKLQDQNVTVLLLATPTEETQDFLTKMKSLVSSVIEIRLEEGRIIRRFIRIFKFQDRKHSTQWFPFEITDNGIQFAASSVKIPDTFLFDLEGTLVTMNVDVETLRQEIDTLLVEHGYPQELLDADRSPFDTVGQAIHYMRTHHGDWKGVKKTAESYLEQQGLEAASQAVCVEGAKPLLEILKKLKKKVGVITRYNREAAVQALKKCGLSTYVDILLTRDDVKNENLCFDLVLQAMKALDSIPERTIVLGDDPVLIEAGNEAGCYTVGVLTESGTRSMLSDADLILNSLKNLGKILTMVEQ
;
A
#
# COMPACT_ATOMS: atom_id res chain seq x y z
N MET A 1 -11.65 -3.30 -14.73
CA MET A 1 -10.77 -4.19 -15.52
C MET A 1 -10.84 -5.57 -14.91
N SER A 2 -11.26 -6.58 -15.67
CA SER A 2 -11.12 -7.99 -15.26
C SER A 2 -9.67 -8.42 -15.54
N ILE A 3 -9.02 -9.10 -14.59
CA ILE A 3 -7.65 -9.63 -14.80
C ILE A 3 -7.61 -10.64 -15.95
N LEU A 4 -8.72 -11.34 -16.16
CA LEU A 4 -8.94 -12.12 -17.36
C LEU A 4 -9.80 -11.25 -18.28
N GLN A 5 -9.25 -10.83 -19.43
CA GLN A 5 -10.02 -10.06 -20.42
C GLN A 5 -11.24 -10.83 -20.95
N GLU A 6 -11.32 -12.14 -20.66
CA GLU A 6 -12.38 -13.10 -21.01
C GLU A 6 -12.63 -14.05 -19.81
N ASP A 7 -13.69 -14.85 -19.85
CA ASP A 7 -13.90 -15.95 -18.89
C ASP A 7 -12.72 -16.96 -18.95
N LEU A 8 -12.54 -17.74 -17.87
CA LEU A 8 -11.58 -18.85 -17.90
C LEU A 8 -11.92 -19.79 -19.07
N PRO A 9 -10.98 -20.10 -19.96
CA PRO A 9 -11.19 -21.06 -21.04
C PRO A 9 -11.69 -22.41 -20.48
N PRO A 10 -12.59 -23.10 -21.18
CA PRO A 10 -12.99 -24.45 -20.81
C PRO A 10 -11.81 -25.43 -20.96
N GLY A 11 -11.79 -26.48 -20.14
CA GLY A 11 -10.85 -27.59 -20.28
C GLY A 11 -9.41 -27.31 -19.87
N ILE A 12 -9.13 -26.21 -19.15
CA ILE A 12 -7.77 -25.91 -18.65
C ILE A 12 -7.59 -26.31 -17.18
N SER A 13 -6.34 -26.57 -16.80
CA SER A 13 -5.95 -26.67 -15.39
C SER A 13 -5.32 -25.35 -14.91
N VAL A 14 -5.82 -24.84 -13.79
CA VAL A 14 -5.39 -23.56 -13.20
C VAL A 14 -4.89 -23.81 -11.78
N LEU A 15 -3.61 -23.55 -11.52
CA LEU A 15 -3.04 -23.55 -10.18
C LEU A 15 -3.11 -22.14 -9.57
N ILE A 16 -3.79 -22.00 -8.44
CA ILE A 16 -3.89 -20.77 -7.67
C ILE A 16 -3.00 -20.90 -6.43
N VAL A 17 -1.88 -20.16 -6.40
CA VAL A 17 -0.87 -20.21 -5.34
C VAL A 17 -0.89 -18.93 -4.53
N GLY A 18 -0.78 -19.02 -3.21
CA GLY A 18 -0.59 -17.84 -2.35
C GLY A 18 -0.66 -18.18 -0.86
N PRO A 19 -0.18 -17.30 0.03
CA PRO A 19 -0.09 -17.57 1.46
C PRO A 19 -1.48 -17.74 2.13
N PRO A 20 -1.55 -18.23 3.38
CA PRO A 20 -2.80 -18.29 4.14
C PRO A 20 -3.48 -16.92 4.21
N GLY A 21 -4.82 -16.88 4.21
CA GLY A 21 -5.58 -15.62 4.28
C GLY A 21 -5.51 -14.71 3.04
N SER A 22 -4.82 -15.13 1.97
CA SER A 22 -4.61 -14.29 0.79
C SER A 22 -5.83 -14.13 -0.11
N GLY A 23 -6.88 -14.95 0.07
CA GLY A 23 -8.12 -14.88 -0.72
C GLY A 23 -8.31 -15.98 -1.76
N LYS A 24 -7.44 -17.00 -1.80
CA LYS A 24 -7.54 -18.14 -2.75
C LYS A 24 -8.94 -18.79 -2.78
N SER A 25 -9.47 -19.17 -1.62
CA SER A 25 -10.79 -19.80 -1.52
C SER A 25 -11.93 -18.85 -1.89
N ILE A 26 -11.76 -17.54 -1.68
CA ILE A 26 -12.75 -16.53 -2.11
C ILE A 26 -12.74 -16.42 -3.64
N LEU A 27 -11.56 -16.38 -4.25
CA LEU A 27 -11.40 -16.39 -5.71
C LEU A 27 -12.07 -17.63 -6.34
N SER A 28 -11.81 -18.81 -5.79
CA SER A 28 -12.40 -20.05 -6.33
C SER A 28 -13.92 -20.08 -6.18
N GLN A 29 -14.45 -19.65 -5.03
CA GLN A 29 -15.89 -19.56 -4.80
C GLN A 29 -16.58 -18.55 -5.72
N GLN A 30 -15.94 -17.42 -5.99
CA GLN A 30 -16.46 -16.42 -6.93
C GLN A 30 -16.49 -16.94 -8.38
N LEU A 31 -15.47 -17.69 -8.80
CA LEU A 31 -15.45 -18.36 -10.10
C LEU A 31 -16.51 -19.47 -10.20
N VAL A 32 -16.72 -20.24 -9.12
CA VAL A 32 -17.81 -21.23 -9.02
C VAL A 32 -19.16 -20.54 -9.17
N TYR A 33 -19.41 -19.46 -8.43
CA TYR A 33 -20.65 -18.69 -8.50
C TYR A 33 -20.96 -18.21 -9.92
N GLN A 34 -19.95 -17.74 -10.66
CA GLN A 34 -20.11 -17.31 -12.06
C GLN A 34 -20.60 -18.45 -12.96
N GLN A 35 -20.06 -19.67 -12.81
CA GLN A 35 -20.52 -20.83 -13.59
C GLN A 35 -21.94 -21.27 -13.20
N LEU A 36 -22.23 -21.29 -11.90
CA LEU A 36 -23.55 -21.65 -11.38
C LEU A 36 -24.64 -20.69 -11.88
N LYS A 37 -24.35 -19.40 -11.97
CA LYS A 37 -25.23 -18.37 -12.57
C LYS A 37 -25.52 -18.60 -14.05
N GLN A 38 -24.60 -19.22 -14.78
CA GLN A 38 -24.78 -19.61 -16.18
C GLN A 38 -25.52 -20.95 -16.34
N ASN A 39 -26.20 -21.43 -15.27
CA ASN A 39 -26.94 -22.70 -15.26
C ASN A 39 -26.07 -23.95 -15.49
N LYS A 40 -24.76 -23.85 -15.22
CA LYS A 40 -23.83 -24.98 -15.23
C LYS A 40 -23.74 -25.59 -13.82
N SER A 41 -23.10 -26.74 -13.71
CA SER A 41 -22.75 -27.34 -12.42
C SER A 41 -21.25 -27.23 -12.13
N ALA A 42 -20.92 -27.34 -10.85
CA ALA A 42 -19.56 -27.37 -10.36
C ALA A 42 -19.39 -28.42 -9.26
N ILE A 43 -18.17 -28.91 -9.11
CA ILE A 43 -17.78 -29.78 -7.99
C ILE A 43 -16.75 -29.03 -7.14
N TYR A 44 -16.98 -28.96 -5.84
CA TYR A 44 -16.03 -28.39 -4.89
C TYR A 44 -15.52 -29.47 -3.95
N MET A 45 -14.24 -29.77 -4.06
CA MET A 45 -13.54 -30.72 -3.22
C MET A 45 -12.74 -29.98 -2.15
N GLY A 46 -12.94 -30.32 -0.88
CA GLY A 46 -12.20 -29.71 0.21
C GLY A 46 -12.35 -30.41 1.55
N SER A 47 -11.67 -29.90 2.57
CA SER A 47 -11.80 -30.44 3.94
C SER A 47 -13.18 -30.17 4.53
N LYS A 48 -13.53 -30.91 5.59
CA LYS A 48 -14.79 -30.73 6.33
C LYS A 48 -15.03 -29.27 6.76
N SER A 49 -14.00 -28.58 7.24
CA SER A 49 -14.11 -27.19 7.71
C SER A 49 -14.36 -26.23 6.55
N GLN A 50 -13.75 -26.45 5.39
CA GLN A 50 -13.98 -25.63 4.18
C GLN A 50 -15.38 -25.84 3.62
N ILE A 51 -15.85 -27.08 3.53
CA ILE A 51 -17.22 -27.38 3.08
C ILE A 51 -18.23 -26.79 4.05
N SER A 52 -18.03 -26.96 5.36
CA SER A 52 -18.90 -26.39 6.39
C SER A 52 -18.92 -24.86 6.31
N ALA A 53 -17.78 -24.23 6.04
CA ALA A 53 -17.73 -22.79 5.85
C ALA A 53 -18.58 -22.34 4.66
N ILE A 54 -18.72 -23.14 3.59
CA ILE A 54 -19.57 -22.77 2.46
C ILE A 54 -21.06 -22.97 2.80
N THR A 55 -21.42 -24.08 3.45
CA THR A 55 -22.83 -24.40 3.74
C THR A 55 -23.41 -23.58 4.89
N PHE A 56 -22.60 -23.21 5.88
CA PHE A 56 -23.06 -22.46 7.07
C PHE A 56 -22.84 -20.93 6.96
N ARG A 57 -22.07 -20.41 6.00
CA ARG A 57 -21.89 -18.96 5.83
C ARG A 57 -23.14 -18.33 5.23
N LYS A 58 -24.04 -17.83 6.07
CA LYS A 58 -25.03 -16.83 5.66
C LYS A 58 -24.39 -15.43 5.69
N LYS A 59 -24.30 -14.78 4.51
CA LYS A 59 -24.20 -13.31 4.31
C LYS A 59 -22.89 -12.57 4.63
N PHE A 60 -21.72 -13.05 4.17
CA PHE A 60 -20.52 -12.19 4.11
C PHE A 60 -20.35 -11.49 2.76
N PHE A 61 -20.87 -12.07 1.69
CA PHE A 61 -20.84 -11.48 0.37
C PHE A 61 -22.26 -11.23 -0.16
N THR A 62 -22.38 -10.35 -1.14
CA THR A 62 -23.61 -10.10 -1.93
C THR A 62 -23.97 -11.26 -2.85
N TRP A 63 -23.15 -12.31 -2.88
CA TRP A 63 -23.35 -13.58 -3.57
C TRP A 63 -23.18 -14.76 -2.61
N ASP A 64 -23.86 -15.87 -2.94
CA ASP A 64 -23.88 -17.09 -2.13
C ASP A 64 -23.93 -18.32 -3.03
N ILE A 65 -23.06 -19.30 -2.75
CA ILE A 65 -23.02 -20.58 -3.46
C ILE A 65 -23.70 -21.71 -2.67
N GLY A 66 -23.99 -21.52 -1.38
CA GLY A 66 -24.66 -22.50 -0.52
C GLY A 66 -26.00 -22.99 -1.07
N PRO A 67 -26.91 -22.11 -1.54
CA PRO A 67 -28.19 -22.53 -2.13
C PRO A 67 -28.07 -23.43 -3.36
N TYR A 68 -26.90 -23.44 -4.02
CA TYR A 68 -26.66 -24.32 -5.17
C TYR A 68 -26.27 -25.74 -4.76
N VAL A 69 -25.94 -25.96 -3.48
CA VAL A 69 -25.78 -27.31 -2.93
C VAL A 69 -27.16 -27.96 -2.78
N ASP A 70 -28.14 -27.21 -2.27
CA ASP A 70 -29.51 -27.70 -2.04
C ASP A 70 -30.25 -28.05 -3.34
N ASN A 71 -29.84 -27.48 -4.49
CA ASN A 71 -30.47 -27.69 -5.79
C ASN A 71 -29.66 -28.59 -6.75
N ASP A 72 -28.65 -29.31 -6.23
CA ASP A 72 -27.77 -30.23 -6.95
C ASP A 72 -26.96 -29.59 -8.12
N GLN A 73 -26.79 -28.26 -8.15
CA GLN A 73 -25.85 -27.63 -9.10
C GLN A 73 -24.42 -27.59 -8.59
N LEU A 74 -24.21 -27.60 -7.28
CA LEU A 74 -22.92 -27.60 -6.63
C LEU A 74 -22.75 -28.86 -5.79
N THR A 75 -21.93 -29.79 -6.26
CA THR A 75 -21.63 -31.03 -5.52
C THR A 75 -20.41 -30.81 -4.62
N MET A 76 -20.55 -31.10 -3.33
CA MET A 76 -19.48 -31.01 -2.35
C MET A 76 -18.84 -32.39 -2.13
N VAL A 77 -17.51 -32.48 -2.30
CA VAL A 77 -16.76 -33.73 -2.07
C VAL A 77 -15.77 -33.53 -0.94
N GLU A 78 -16.00 -34.19 0.19
CA GLU A 78 -15.10 -34.09 1.35
C GLU A 78 -13.82 -34.90 1.11
N ILE A 79 -12.67 -34.24 1.32
CA ILE A 79 -11.37 -34.90 1.40
C ILE A 79 -11.25 -35.52 2.80
N LYS A 80 -11.69 -36.77 2.94
CA LYS A 80 -11.59 -37.57 4.18
C LYS A 80 -10.28 -38.37 4.21
N ASN A 81 -9.71 -38.57 5.41
CA ASN A 81 -8.60 -39.49 5.70
C ASN A 81 -7.55 -39.56 4.59
N VAL A 82 -6.62 -38.61 4.60
CA VAL A 82 -5.62 -38.33 3.55
C VAL A 82 -4.58 -39.45 3.40
N THR A 83 -4.99 -40.66 3.00
CA THR A 83 -4.07 -41.81 2.84
C THR A 83 -4.19 -42.47 1.47
N ASN A 84 -5.31 -42.30 0.74
CA ASN A 84 -5.51 -42.98 -0.54
C ASN A 84 -6.07 -42.06 -1.66
N PRO A 85 -5.24 -41.67 -2.65
CA PRO A 85 -5.68 -40.92 -3.84
C PRO A 85 -6.75 -41.64 -4.67
N THR A 86 -6.85 -42.97 -4.56
CA THR A 86 -7.79 -43.78 -5.32
C THR A 86 -9.22 -43.53 -4.90
N GLU A 87 -9.47 -43.38 -3.59
CA GLU A 87 -10.81 -43.08 -3.07
C GLU A 87 -11.27 -41.69 -3.51
N LEU A 88 -10.36 -40.71 -3.52
CA LEU A 88 -10.64 -39.37 -4.04
C LEU A 88 -11.01 -39.41 -5.53
N ASN A 89 -10.30 -40.22 -6.33
CA ASN A 89 -10.64 -40.44 -7.73
C ASN A 89 -12.02 -41.08 -7.91
N ILE A 90 -12.38 -42.07 -7.09
CA ILE A 90 -13.69 -42.73 -7.14
C ILE A 90 -14.80 -41.74 -6.78
N ASN A 91 -14.67 -41.03 -5.66
CA ASN A 91 -15.65 -40.05 -5.21
C ASN A 91 -15.84 -38.93 -6.24
N LEU A 92 -14.76 -38.49 -6.87
CA LEU A 92 -14.82 -37.49 -7.93
C LEU A 92 -15.46 -38.03 -9.21
N ALA A 93 -15.13 -39.25 -9.62
CA ALA A 93 -15.76 -39.88 -10.78
C ALA A 93 -17.27 -40.08 -10.58
N GLN A 94 -17.69 -40.45 -9.37
CA GLN A 94 -19.09 -40.54 -8.98
C GLN A 94 -19.76 -39.16 -9.07
N ALA A 95 -19.17 -38.13 -8.44
CA ALA A 95 -19.70 -36.76 -8.47
C ALA A 95 -19.82 -36.19 -9.90
N ILE A 96 -18.88 -36.51 -10.78
CA ILE A 96 -18.95 -36.13 -12.21
C ILE A 96 -20.14 -36.83 -12.89
N THR A 97 -20.35 -38.11 -12.62
CA THR A 97 -21.41 -38.92 -13.25
C THR A 97 -22.80 -38.53 -12.77
N GLU A 98 -22.93 -38.13 -11.50
CA GLU A 98 -24.20 -37.73 -10.88
C GLU A 98 -24.62 -36.29 -11.21
N SER A 99 -23.77 -35.53 -11.89
CA SER A 99 -24.05 -34.13 -12.26
C SER A 99 -25.26 -34.03 -13.19
N LYS A 100 -26.33 -33.37 -12.72
CA LYS A 100 -27.59 -33.18 -13.48
C LYS A 100 -27.52 -32.08 -14.54
N LYS A 101 -26.54 -31.18 -14.43
CA LYS A 101 -26.30 -30.08 -15.39
C LYS A 101 -24.93 -30.27 -16.05
N PRO A 102 -24.63 -29.54 -17.15
CA PRO A 102 -23.30 -29.56 -17.75
C PRO A 102 -22.26 -29.12 -16.71
N LEU A 103 -21.37 -30.05 -16.35
CA LEU A 103 -20.24 -29.76 -15.48
C LEU A 103 -19.27 -28.84 -16.21
N SER A 104 -18.86 -27.77 -15.57
CA SER A 104 -17.91 -26.81 -16.17
C SER A 104 -16.70 -26.50 -15.31
N LEU A 105 -16.78 -26.78 -14.01
CA LEU A 105 -15.72 -26.42 -13.08
C LEU A 105 -15.57 -27.47 -11.96
N VAL A 106 -14.33 -27.87 -11.69
CA VAL A 106 -13.97 -28.65 -10.52
C VAL A 106 -12.95 -27.86 -9.70
N VAL A 107 -13.16 -27.72 -8.40
CA VAL A 107 -12.23 -27.06 -7.48
C VAL A 107 -11.64 -28.08 -6.52
N VAL A 108 -10.33 -28.05 -6.33
CA VAL A 108 -9.59 -28.80 -5.30
C VAL A 108 -8.98 -27.79 -4.32
N ASP A 109 -9.65 -27.58 -3.19
CA ASP A 109 -9.22 -26.67 -2.12
C ASP A 109 -8.83 -27.47 -0.85
N SER A 110 -7.56 -27.76 -0.62
CA SER A 110 -6.38 -27.42 -1.43
C SER A 110 -5.51 -28.65 -1.65
N LEU A 111 -4.68 -28.65 -2.69
CA LEU A 111 -3.69 -29.70 -2.94
C LEU A 111 -2.77 -29.92 -1.75
N THR A 112 -2.47 -28.85 -1.01
CA THR A 112 -1.64 -28.90 0.21
C THR A 112 -2.27 -29.74 1.33
N VAL A 113 -3.60 -29.89 1.38
CA VAL A 113 -4.26 -30.80 2.33
C VAL A 113 -3.91 -32.25 2.04
N LEU A 114 -3.73 -32.60 0.75
CA LEU A 114 -3.38 -33.95 0.33
C LEU A 114 -1.96 -34.36 0.74
N MET A 115 -1.07 -33.40 0.93
CA MET A 115 0.34 -33.63 1.26
C MET A 115 0.55 -34.16 2.68
N VAL A 116 -0.46 -34.07 3.56
CA VAL A 116 -0.37 -34.53 4.95
C VAL A 116 -0.18 -36.05 5.05
N GLY A 117 -0.66 -36.83 4.08
CA GLY A 117 -0.52 -38.29 4.12
C GLY A 117 -0.40 -38.99 2.76
N ILE A 118 -0.23 -38.23 1.67
CA ILE A 118 0.03 -38.77 0.33
C ILE A 118 1.39 -38.26 -0.15
N ASP A 119 2.19 -39.18 -0.70
CA ASP A 119 3.45 -38.86 -1.38
C ASP A 119 3.26 -37.87 -2.53
N GLN A 120 4.18 -36.90 -2.66
CA GLN A 120 4.11 -35.83 -3.66
C GLN A 120 4.00 -36.37 -5.09
N GLY A 121 4.72 -37.45 -5.42
CA GLY A 121 4.66 -38.07 -6.75
C GLY A 121 3.29 -38.67 -7.07
N LYS A 122 2.60 -39.23 -6.06
CA LYS A 122 1.22 -39.71 -6.22
C LYS A 122 0.24 -38.55 -6.42
N ILE A 123 0.43 -37.41 -5.73
CA ILE A 123 -0.40 -36.22 -5.90
C ILE A 123 -0.21 -35.62 -7.31
N MET A 124 1.02 -35.58 -7.82
CA MET A 124 1.30 -35.13 -9.19
C MET A 124 0.57 -36.02 -10.22
N LYS A 125 0.70 -37.34 -10.13
CA LYS A 125 0.00 -38.28 -11.03
C LYS A 125 -1.53 -38.18 -10.93
N PHE A 126 -2.06 -38.01 -9.71
CA PHE A 126 -3.49 -37.74 -9.51
C PHE A 126 -3.91 -36.46 -10.23
N THR A 127 -3.13 -35.39 -10.10
CA THR A 127 -3.46 -34.09 -10.69
C THR A 127 -3.37 -34.12 -12.22
N GLU A 128 -2.35 -34.77 -12.78
CA GLU A 128 -2.20 -34.99 -14.23
C GLU A 128 -3.37 -35.80 -14.79
N GLY A 129 -3.70 -36.93 -14.16
CA GLY A 129 -4.81 -37.77 -14.59
C GLY A 129 -6.16 -37.07 -14.49
N LEU A 130 -6.36 -36.26 -13.44
CA LEU A 130 -7.56 -35.45 -13.27
C LEU A 130 -7.65 -34.36 -14.35
N ALA A 131 -6.59 -33.59 -14.55
CA ALA A 131 -6.55 -32.52 -15.54
C ALA A 131 -6.82 -33.06 -16.94
N GLY A 132 -6.17 -34.18 -17.33
CA GLY A 132 -6.40 -34.83 -18.63
C GLY A 132 -7.85 -35.29 -18.83
N LYS A 133 -8.40 -36.02 -17.85
CA LYS A 133 -9.79 -36.52 -17.92
C LYS A 133 -10.82 -35.38 -18.05
N LEU A 134 -10.62 -34.28 -17.33
CA LEU A 134 -11.52 -33.13 -17.35
C LEU A 134 -11.33 -32.27 -18.60
N GLN A 135 -10.10 -32.16 -19.11
CA GLN A 135 -9.80 -31.50 -20.37
C GLN A 135 -10.57 -32.14 -21.54
N ASP A 136 -10.59 -33.47 -21.64
CA ASP A 136 -11.35 -34.20 -22.67
C ASP A 136 -12.86 -33.91 -22.62
N GLN A 137 -13.37 -33.47 -21.47
CA GLN A 137 -14.77 -33.12 -21.24
C GLN A 137 -15.03 -31.61 -21.28
N ASN A 138 -14.04 -30.78 -21.65
CA ASN A 138 -14.11 -29.31 -21.60
C ASN A 138 -14.42 -28.75 -20.20
N VAL A 139 -14.04 -29.47 -19.14
CA VAL A 139 -14.23 -29.06 -17.74
C VAL A 139 -12.96 -28.43 -17.20
N THR A 140 -13.06 -27.22 -16.67
CA THR A 140 -11.92 -26.51 -16.07
C THR A 140 -11.65 -27.01 -14.65
N VAL A 141 -10.38 -27.16 -14.26
CA VAL A 141 -9.99 -27.53 -12.90
C VAL A 141 -9.21 -26.41 -12.21
N LEU A 142 -9.66 -26.00 -11.02
CA LEU A 142 -8.96 -25.06 -10.15
C LEU A 142 -8.28 -25.83 -9.02
N LEU A 143 -6.97 -25.67 -8.91
CA LEU A 143 -6.13 -26.31 -7.92
C LEU A 143 -5.59 -25.24 -6.98
N LEU A 144 -5.99 -25.26 -5.71
CA LEU A 144 -5.51 -24.27 -4.75
C LEU A 144 -4.31 -24.85 -4.01
N ALA A 145 -3.31 -24.02 -3.76
CA ALA A 145 -2.15 -24.42 -2.98
C ALA A 145 -1.58 -23.27 -2.16
N THR A 146 -0.99 -23.61 -1.02
CA THR A 146 -0.34 -22.66 -0.11
C THR A 146 1.16 -22.89 -0.13
N PRO A 147 1.99 -21.90 -0.49
CA PRO A 147 3.44 -22.03 -0.47
C PRO A 147 3.95 -22.01 0.98
N THR A 148 4.87 -22.92 1.26
CA THR A 148 5.66 -23.08 2.48
C THR A 148 7.06 -23.55 2.08
N GLU A 149 8.02 -23.57 2.99
CA GLU A 149 9.37 -24.09 2.72
C GLU A 149 9.32 -25.55 2.23
N GLU A 150 8.50 -26.40 2.85
CA GLU A 150 8.34 -27.81 2.49
C GLU A 150 7.68 -28.05 1.13
N THR A 151 6.86 -27.10 0.66
CA THR A 151 6.06 -27.27 -0.57
C THR A 151 6.70 -26.60 -1.78
N GLN A 152 7.79 -25.85 -1.62
CA GLN A 152 8.34 -25.01 -2.68
C GLN A 152 8.76 -25.79 -3.93
N ASP A 153 9.48 -26.91 -3.77
CA ASP A 153 9.90 -27.77 -4.89
C ASP A 153 8.68 -28.42 -5.57
N PHE A 154 7.75 -28.95 -4.78
CA PHE A 154 6.48 -29.51 -5.27
C PHE A 154 5.69 -28.49 -6.10
N LEU A 155 5.51 -27.27 -5.59
CA LEU A 155 4.77 -26.22 -6.30
C LEU A 155 5.47 -25.78 -7.58
N THR A 156 6.80 -25.77 -7.59
CA THR A 156 7.58 -25.48 -8.80
C THR A 156 7.31 -26.53 -9.88
N LYS A 157 7.28 -27.82 -9.51
CA LYS A 157 6.89 -28.91 -10.41
C LYS A 157 5.43 -28.80 -10.83
N MET A 158 4.51 -28.48 -9.92
CA MET A 158 3.09 -28.31 -10.27
C MET A 158 2.86 -27.18 -11.29
N LYS A 159 3.60 -26.07 -11.20
CA LYS A 159 3.51 -24.95 -12.16
C LYS A 159 3.89 -25.36 -13.59
N SER A 160 4.77 -26.35 -13.76
CA SER A 160 5.10 -26.85 -15.10
C SER A 160 4.01 -27.78 -15.64
N LEU A 161 3.34 -28.54 -14.78
CA LEU A 161 2.29 -29.51 -15.16
C LEU A 161 0.95 -28.87 -15.56
N VAL A 162 0.56 -27.77 -14.94
CA VAL A 162 -0.75 -27.14 -15.21
C VAL A 162 -0.72 -26.20 -16.42
N SER A 163 -1.86 -25.99 -17.07
CA SER A 163 -1.99 -25.06 -18.19
C SER A 163 -1.77 -23.61 -17.78
N SER A 164 -2.28 -23.22 -16.59
CA SER A 164 -2.27 -21.83 -16.12
C SER A 164 -1.90 -21.73 -14.65
N VAL A 165 -1.25 -20.63 -14.28
CA VAL A 165 -0.83 -20.34 -12.90
C VAL A 165 -1.23 -18.93 -12.54
N ILE A 166 -1.99 -18.80 -11.47
CA ILE A 166 -2.36 -17.55 -10.82
C ILE A 166 -1.63 -17.49 -9.48
N GLU A 167 -0.92 -16.40 -9.22
CA GLU A 167 -0.22 -16.20 -7.95
C GLU A 167 -0.85 -15.05 -7.19
N ILE A 168 -0.97 -15.21 -5.87
CA ILE A 168 -1.40 -14.19 -4.93
C ILE A 168 -0.27 -13.99 -3.93
N ARG A 169 0.14 -12.75 -3.71
CA ARG A 169 1.08 -12.38 -2.63
C ARG A 169 0.43 -11.38 -1.68
N LEU A 170 0.95 -11.36 -0.46
CA LEU A 170 0.63 -10.39 0.56
C LEU A 170 1.84 -9.49 0.79
N GLU A 171 1.59 -8.21 1.02
CA GLU A 171 2.57 -7.28 1.55
C GLU A 171 2.04 -6.77 2.90
N GLU A 172 2.83 -7.01 3.95
CA GLU A 172 2.51 -6.60 5.31
C GLU A 172 3.18 -5.24 5.59
N GLY A 173 2.37 -4.21 5.72
CA GLY A 173 2.75 -2.92 6.31
C GLY A 173 1.78 -2.60 7.46
N ARG A 174 1.38 -1.33 7.61
CA ARG A 174 0.27 -0.95 8.52
C ARG A 174 -1.06 -1.64 8.17
N ILE A 175 -1.26 -1.93 6.90
CA ILE A 175 -2.40 -2.69 6.37
C ILE A 175 -1.90 -3.82 5.48
N ILE A 176 -2.66 -4.93 5.42
CA ILE A 176 -2.36 -6.05 4.52
C ILE A 176 -2.81 -5.68 3.10
N ARG A 177 -1.84 -5.51 2.20
CA ARG A 177 -2.11 -5.30 0.77
C ARG A 177 -2.03 -6.63 0.03
N ARG A 178 -2.98 -6.87 -0.88
CA ARG A 178 -3.07 -8.11 -1.66
C ARG A 178 -2.81 -7.82 -3.12
N PHE A 179 -1.96 -8.63 -3.72
CA PHE A 179 -1.66 -8.55 -5.14
C PHE A 179 -1.86 -9.92 -5.78
N ILE A 180 -2.33 -9.92 -7.02
CA ILE A 180 -2.53 -11.12 -7.82
C ILE A 180 -1.86 -10.94 -9.18
N ARG A 181 -1.35 -12.01 -9.77
CA ARG A 181 -0.87 -11.99 -11.16
C ARG A 181 -1.21 -13.29 -11.86
N ILE A 182 -1.27 -13.23 -13.19
CA ILE A 182 -1.22 -14.41 -14.03
C ILE A 182 0.26 -14.67 -14.34
N PHE A 183 0.81 -15.74 -13.76
CA PHE A 183 2.22 -16.13 -13.97
C PHE A 183 2.40 -16.94 -15.26
N LYS A 184 1.41 -17.79 -15.57
CA LYS A 184 1.38 -18.64 -16.76
C LYS A 184 -0.05 -18.68 -17.29
N PHE A 185 -0.21 -18.51 -18.60
CA PHE A 185 -1.48 -18.71 -19.29
C PHE A 185 -1.20 -19.36 -20.64
N GLN A 186 -1.53 -20.65 -20.75
CA GLN A 186 -1.23 -21.42 -21.94
C GLN A 186 -1.92 -20.83 -23.18
N ASP A 187 -1.16 -20.76 -24.28
CA ASP A 187 -1.60 -20.36 -25.63
C ASP A 187 -2.22 -18.96 -25.73
N ARG A 188 -1.95 -18.07 -24.76
CA ARG A 188 -2.53 -16.72 -24.71
C ARG A 188 -1.54 -15.68 -24.19
N LYS A 189 -1.59 -14.49 -24.79
CA LYS A 189 -0.92 -13.29 -24.24
C LYS A 189 -1.66 -12.87 -22.97
N HIS A 190 -0.90 -12.51 -21.94
CA HIS A 190 -1.43 -12.04 -20.66
C HIS A 190 -0.44 -11.05 -20.03
N SER A 191 -0.92 -10.22 -19.12
CA SER A 191 -0.04 -9.39 -18.30
C SER A 191 0.58 -10.23 -17.19
N THR A 192 1.89 -10.10 -17.02
CA THR A 192 2.66 -10.73 -15.94
C THR A 192 2.82 -9.80 -14.73
N GLN A 193 2.21 -8.61 -14.76
CA GLN A 193 2.23 -7.63 -13.69
C GLN A 193 1.43 -8.10 -12.48
N TRP A 194 1.83 -7.61 -11.30
CA TRP A 194 1.06 -7.74 -10.08
C TRP A 194 -0.04 -6.68 -10.04
N PHE A 195 -1.28 -7.14 -9.95
CA PHE A 195 -2.47 -6.29 -9.83
C PHE A 195 -2.93 -6.28 -8.37
N PRO A 196 -3.07 -5.10 -7.75
CA PRO A 196 -3.63 -4.99 -6.43
C PRO A 196 -5.14 -5.28 -6.46
N PHE A 197 -5.64 -5.91 -5.39
CA PHE A 197 -7.07 -6.19 -5.23
C PHE A 197 -7.52 -6.12 -3.78
N GLU A 198 -8.82 -5.93 -3.60
CA GLU A 198 -9.48 -5.94 -2.30
C GLU A 198 -10.51 -7.05 -2.23
N ILE A 199 -10.75 -7.53 -1.00
CA ILE A 199 -11.87 -8.43 -0.69
C ILE A 199 -12.93 -7.56 -0.05
N THR A 200 -14.03 -7.34 -0.76
CA THR A 200 -15.18 -6.55 -0.33
C THR A 200 -16.39 -7.45 -0.17
N ASP A 201 -17.54 -6.91 0.25
CA ASP A 201 -18.81 -7.65 0.23
C ASP A 201 -19.18 -8.16 -1.17
N ASN A 202 -18.61 -7.61 -2.24
CA ASN A 202 -18.82 -8.12 -3.61
C ASN A 202 -17.79 -9.19 -4.03
N GLY A 203 -16.94 -9.65 -3.11
CA GLY A 203 -15.85 -10.59 -3.36
C GLY A 203 -14.55 -9.89 -3.75
N ILE A 204 -13.71 -10.55 -4.54
CA ILE A 204 -12.47 -10.00 -5.07
C ILE A 204 -12.80 -8.95 -6.13
N GLN A 205 -12.39 -7.71 -5.86
CA GLN A 205 -12.48 -6.59 -6.77
C GLN A 205 -11.09 -6.12 -7.17
N PHE A 206 -10.82 -6.17 -8.47
CA PHE A 206 -9.64 -5.55 -9.04
C PHE A 206 -9.86 -4.06 -9.09
N ALA A 207 -8.87 -3.34 -8.61
CA ALA A 207 -8.89 -1.91 -8.59
C ALA A 207 -8.76 -1.34 -10.00
N ALA A 208 -9.90 -1.22 -10.68
CA ALA A 208 -10.07 -0.11 -11.62
C ALA A 208 -10.61 1.14 -10.90
N SER A 209 -11.02 1.03 -9.63
CA SER A 209 -11.63 2.15 -8.88
C SER A 209 -11.35 2.21 -7.36
N SER A 210 -10.75 1.20 -6.73
CA SER A 210 -10.56 1.16 -5.26
C SER A 210 -9.13 1.04 -4.75
N VAL A 211 -8.14 0.71 -5.59
CA VAL A 211 -6.74 0.96 -5.22
C VAL A 211 -6.49 2.42 -5.45
N LYS A 212 -6.41 3.11 -4.33
CA LYS A 212 -5.99 4.49 -4.20
C LYS A 212 -4.49 4.55 -4.51
N ILE A 213 -4.13 4.40 -5.79
CA ILE A 213 -2.77 4.66 -6.26
C ILE A 213 -2.46 6.10 -5.83
N PRO A 214 -1.34 6.34 -5.12
CA PRO A 214 -0.99 7.68 -4.74
C PRO A 214 -0.98 8.61 -5.94
N ASP A 215 -1.80 9.64 -5.85
CA ASP A 215 -1.88 10.71 -6.83
C ASP A 215 -1.54 12.06 -6.23
N THR A 216 -1.29 12.10 -4.92
CA THR A 216 -1.02 13.30 -4.15
C THR A 216 0.29 13.15 -3.40
N PHE A 217 1.19 14.11 -3.59
CA PHE A 217 2.52 14.13 -2.99
C PHE A 217 2.68 15.42 -2.21
N LEU A 218 2.86 15.31 -0.91
CA LEU A 218 3.14 16.42 -0.01
C LEU A 218 4.61 16.38 0.37
N PHE A 219 5.36 17.39 -0.05
CA PHE A 219 6.79 17.50 0.22
C PHE A 219 7.04 18.51 1.33
N ASP A 220 7.95 18.19 2.23
CA ASP A 220 8.68 19.20 2.97
C ASP A 220 9.48 20.09 2.01
N LEU A 221 9.78 21.31 2.44
CA LEU A 221 10.57 22.26 1.67
C LEU A 221 12.06 22.11 1.96
N GLU A 222 12.48 22.47 3.18
CA GLU A 222 13.89 22.45 3.59
C GLU A 222 14.37 21.01 3.75
N GLY A 223 15.62 20.74 3.40
CA GLY A 223 16.24 19.41 3.46
C GLY A 223 15.74 18.46 2.36
N THR A 224 14.50 18.61 1.92
CA THR A 224 13.85 17.70 0.96
C THR A 224 13.85 18.23 -0.48
N LEU A 225 13.31 19.42 -0.73
CA LEU A 225 13.27 20.03 -2.08
C LEU A 225 14.39 21.06 -2.29
N VAL A 226 14.70 21.80 -1.24
CA VAL A 226 15.74 22.83 -1.22
C VAL A 226 16.57 22.70 0.05
N THR A 227 17.82 23.12 0.00
CA THR A 227 18.67 23.31 1.18
C THR A 227 18.87 24.81 1.36
N MET A 228 18.59 25.29 2.57
CA MET A 228 18.80 26.68 2.96
C MET A 228 19.94 26.68 3.99
N ASN A 229 21.03 27.38 3.67
CA ASN A 229 22.17 27.44 4.58
C ASN A 229 21.91 28.55 5.60
N VAL A 230 21.33 28.17 6.74
CA VAL A 230 21.18 29.07 7.88
C VAL A 230 22.41 28.91 8.76
N ASP A 231 23.08 30.03 9.07
CA ASP A 231 24.10 30.06 10.11
C ASP A 231 23.44 29.99 11.48
N VAL A 232 23.29 28.76 11.99
CA VAL A 232 22.60 28.49 13.25
C VAL A 232 23.34 29.10 14.45
N GLU A 233 24.67 29.19 14.40
CA GLU A 233 25.46 29.77 15.49
C GLU A 233 25.19 31.27 15.61
N THR A 234 25.25 31.99 14.48
CA THR A 234 24.93 33.42 14.44
C THR A 234 23.46 33.66 14.79
N LEU A 235 22.54 32.85 14.26
CA LEU A 235 21.11 32.94 14.58
C LEU A 235 20.85 32.80 16.08
N ARG A 236 21.48 31.80 16.72
CA ARG A 236 21.39 31.56 18.15
C ARG A 236 21.88 32.78 18.94
N GLN A 237 23.08 33.26 18.65
CA GLN A 237 23.70 34.36 19.41
C GLN A 237 22.84 35.63 19.41
N GLU A 238 22.28 35.95 18.24
CA GLU A 238 21.43 37.13 18.05
C GLU A 238 20.06 36.96 18.73
N ILE A 239 19.43 35.78 18.66
CA ILE A 239 18.20 35.49 19.39
C ILE A 239 18.42 35.56 20.90
N ASP A 240 19.48 34.93 21.42
CA ASP A 240 19.77 34.94 22.85
C ASP A 240 19.98 36.36 23.36
N THR A 241 20.74 37.17 22.61
CA THR A 241 20.99 38.58 22.94
C THR A 241 19.69 39.38 22.91
N LEU A 242 18.89 39.25 21.85
CA LEU A 242 17.58 39.89 21.72
C LEU A 242 16.67 39.54 22.91
N LEU A 243 16.58 38.26 23.27
CA LEU A 243 15.73 37.81 24.37
C LEU A 243 16.19 38.38 25.73
N VAL A 244 17.51 38.35 26.00
CA VAL A 244 18.08 38.89 27.24
C VAL A 244 17.87 40.40 27.34
N GLU A 245 18.09 41.15 26.26
CA GLU A 245 17.84 42.60 26.21
C GLU A 245 16.37 42.96 26.50
N HIS A 246 15.45 42.09 26.12
CA HIS A 246 14.02 42.27 26.40
C HIS A 246 13.60 41.70 27.76
N GLY A 247 14.53 41.24 28.60
CA GLY A 247 14.28 40.83 29.98
C GLY A 247 14.03 39.34 30.18
N TYR A 248 14.33 38.48 29.20
CA TYR A 248 14.38 37.04 29.42
C TYR A 248 15.64 36.66 30.22
N PRO A 249 15.54 35.91 31.32
CA PRO A 249 16.70 35.59 32.15
C PRO A 249 17.74 34.78 31.39
N GLN A 250 19.01 35.20 31.47
CA GLN A 250 20.12 34.52 30.80
C GLN A 250 20.28 33.07 31.29
N GLU A 251 19.94 32.77 32.54
CA GLU A 251 20.03 31.42 33.11
C GLU A 251 19.01 30.44 32.53
N LEU A 252 17.99 30.93 31.82
CA LEU A 252 16.97 30.13 31.16
C LEU A 252 17.25 29.89 29.67
N LEU A 253 18.37 30.40 29.14
CA LEU A 253 18.81 30.08 27.79
C LEU A 253 19.32 28.63 27.75
N ASP A 254 18.85 27.89 26.75
CA ASP A 254 19.15 26.47 26.57
C ASP A 254 19.88 26.28 25.24
N ALA A 255 21.18 25.97 25.33
CA ALA A 255 22.07 25.81 24.19
C ALA A 255 21.77 24.55 23.36
N ASP A 256 20.96 23.61 23.86
CA ASP A 256 20.59 22.38 23.15
C ASP A 256 19.22 22.49 22.46
N ARG A 257 18.45 23.55 22.72
CA ARG A 257 17.11 23.79 22.16
C ARG A 257 17.15 24.55 20.83
N SER A 258 16.21 24.39 19.91
CA SER A 258 16.24 25.23 18.68
C SER A 258 16.00 26.72 18.98
N PRO A 259 16.60 27.68 18.25
CA PRO A 259 16.33 29.10 18.45
C PRO A 259 14.82 29.45 18.34
N PHE A 260 14.08 28.74 17.48
CA PHE A 260 12.62 28.89 17.36
C PHE A 260 11.88 28.48 18.64
N ASP A 261 12.26 27.35 19.24
CA ASP A 261 11.65 26.87 20.49
C ASP A 261 12.03 27.75 21.68
N THR A 262 13.26 28.29 21.69
CA THR A 262 13.71 29.25 22.71
C THR A 262 12.85 30.52 22.69
N VAL A 263 12.51 31.04 21.51
CA VAL A 263 11.58 32.17 21.37
C VAL A 263 10.20 31.83 21.93
N GLY A 264 9.68 30.63 21.62
CA GLY A 264 8.41 30.17 22.17
C GLY A 264 8.39 30.10 23.71
N GLN A 265 9.46 29.57 24.30
CA GLN A 265 9.65 29.53 25.75
C GLN A 265 9.73 30.93 26.36
N ALA A 266 10.49 31.84 25.74
CA ALA A 266 10.62 33.20 26.21
C ALA A 266 9.28 33.95 26.17
N ILE A 267 8.50 33.82 25.10
CA ILE A 267 7.15 34.40 25.02
C ILE A 267 6.26 33.87 26.16
N HIS A 268 6.31 32.58 26.44
CA HIS A 268 5.55 31.98 27.55
C HIS A 268 6.00 32.51 28.91
N TYR A 269 7.31 32.56 29.16
CA TYR A 269 7.90 33.12 30.38
C TYR A 269 7.47 34.57 30.58
N MET A 270 7.64 35.42 29.56
CA MET A 270 7.28 36.83 29.62
C MET A 270 5.78 37.02 29.87
N ARG A 271 4.93 36.18 29.27
CA ARG A 271 3.48 36.22 29.50
C ARG A 271 3.10 35.86 30.94
N THR A 272 3.75 34.86 31.52
CA THR A 272 3.50 34.39 32.89
C THR A 272 4.06 35.33 33.96
N HIS A 273 5.11 36.08 33.64
CA HIS A 273 5.78 37.02 34.54
C HIS A 273 5.40 38.49 34.27
N HIS A 274 4.31 38.73 33.52
CA HIS A 274 3.80 40.06 33.17
C HIS A 274 4.80 41.00 32.46
N GLY A 275 5.78 40.43 31.75
CA GLY A 275 6.70 41.17 30.87
C GLY A 275 6.09 41.48 29.49
N ASP A 276 6.84 42.21 28.65
CA ASP A 276 6.41 42.56 27.29
C ASP A 276 6.55 41.39 26.30
N TRP A 277 5.72 40.36 26.49
CA TRP A 277 5.69 39.19 25.61
C TRP A 277 5.27 39.54 24.18
N LYS A 278 4.51 40.64 23.97
CA LYS A 278 4.08 41.07 22.64
C LYS A 278 5.23 41.73 21.88
N GLY A 279 6.01 42.57 22.54
CA GLY A 279 7.22 43.17 21.99
C GLY A 279 8.25 42.10 21.64
N VAL A 280 8.57 41.20 22.59
CA VAL A 280 9.48 40.07 22.36
C VAL A 280 9.03 39.23 21.17
N LYS A 281 7.74 38.83 21.16
CA LYS A 281 7.17 38.06 20.05
C LYS A 281 7.40 38.78 18.72
N LYS A 282 7.02 40.06 18.64
CA LYS A 282 7.13 40.84 17.40
C LYS A 282 8.58 40.96 16.92
N THR A 283 9.51 41.33 17.81
CA THR A 283 10.92 41.56 17.44
C THR A 283 11.60 40.25 17.04
N ALA A 284 11.43 39.19 17.84
CA ALA A 284 12.03 37.89 17.56
C ALA A 284 11.45 37.25 16.29
N GLU A 285 10.13 37.29 16.08
CA GLU A 285 9.51 36.79 14.84
C GLU A 285 10.01 37.58 13.63
N SER A 286 10.09 38.92 13.71
CA SER A 286 10.61 39.74 12.60
C SER A 286 12.05 39.40 12.25
N TYR A 287 12.90 39.15 13.25
CA TYR A 287 14.29 38.76 13.03
C TYR A 287 14.39 37.37 12.40
N LEU A 288 13.67 36.38 12.93
CA LEU A 288 13.62 35.02 12.37
C LEU A 288 13.11 35.03 10.92
N GLU A 289 12.14 35.89 10.61
CA GLU A 289 11.63 36.07 9.25
C GLU A 289 12.67 36.65 8.29
N GLN A 290 13.40 37.67 8.73
CA GLN A 290 14.48 38.26 7.94
C GLN A 290 15.59 37.23 7.65
N GLN A 291 16.00 36.47 8.66
CA GLN A 291 17.01 35.41 8.52
C GLN A 291 16.53 34.28 7.59
N GLY A 292 15.27 33.86 7.72
CA GLY A 292 14.66 32.88 6.83
C GLY A 292 14.62 33.37 5.37
N LEU A 293 14.34 34.66 5.14
CA LEU A 293 14.33 35.25 3.80
C LEU A 293 15.73 35.32 3.18
N GLU A 294 16.72 35.70 3.98
CA GLU A 294 18.12 35.72 3.54
C GLU A 294 18.61 34.32 3.17
N ALA A 295 18.36 33.32 4.01
CA ALA A 295 18.69 31.93 3.72
C ALA A 295 17.97 31.42 2.45
N ALA A 296 16.68 31.75 2.30
CA ALA A 296 15.92 31.42 1.09
C ALA A 296 16.48 32.08 -0.18
N SER A 297 17.13 33.26 -0.08
CA SER A 297 17.77 33.94 -1.21
C SER A 297 18.96 33.17 -1.80
N GLN A 298 19.59 32.36 -0.93
CA GLN A 298 20.75 31.52 -1.21
C GLN A 298 20.38 30.04 -1.37
N ALA A 299 19.09 29.71 -1.40
CA ALA A 299 18.61 28.33 -1.49
C ALA A 299 19.21 27.58 -2.68
N VAL A 300 19.63 26.33 -2.43
CA VAL A 300 20.14 25.39 -3.43
C VAL A 300 19.15 24.24 -3.57
N CYS A 301 18.97 23.75 -4.79
CA CYS A 301 17.99 22.70 -5.04
C CYS A 301 18.57 21.34 -4.68
N VAL A 302 17.81 20.56 -3.92
CA VAL A 302 18.22 19.19 -3.58
C VAL A 302 18.31 18.38 -4.87
N GLU A 303 19.38 17.61 -4.99
CA GLU A 303 19.64 16.83 -6.19
C GLU A 303 18.57 15.73 -6.37
N GLY A 304 17.92 15.71 -7.53
CA GLY A 304 16.81 14.81 -7.82
C GLY A 304 15.41 15.39 -7.56
N ALA A 305 15.29 16.50 -6.84
CA ALA A 305 14.00 17.16 -6.56
C ALA A 305 13.30 17.60 -7.86
N LYS A 306 13.99 18.39 -8.69
CA LYS A 306 13.42 18.88 -9.96
C LYS A 306 13.02 17.74 -10.92
N PRO A 307 13.89 16.74 -11.22
CA PRO A 307 13.49 15.59 -12.03
C PRO A 307 12.28 14.83 -11.49
N LEU A 308 12.17 14.63 -10.17
CA LEU A 308 11.03 13.98 -9.55
C LEU A 308 9.74 14.77 -9.82
N LEU A 309 9.75 16.07 -9.53
CA LEU A 309 8.59 16.94 -9.73
C LEU A 309 8.18 16.99 -11.21
N GLU A 310 9.13 17.06 -12.15
CA GLU A 310 8.85 16.98 -13.59
C GLU A 310 8.13 15.69 -13.98
N ILE A 311 8.55 14.55 -13.45
CA ILE A 311 7.91 13.26 -13.70
C ILE A 311 6.50 13.23 -13.10
N LEU A 312 6.33 13.67 -11.86
CA LEU A 312 5.03 13.72 -11.20
C LEU A 312 4.03 14.59 -12.00
N LYS A 313 4.48 15.73 -12.53
CA LYS A 313 3.63 16.58 -13.39
C LYS A 313 3.33 15.94 -14.75
N LYS A 314 4.29 15.26 -15.38
CA LYS A 314 4.03 14.47 -16.61
C LYS A 314 2.98 13.38 -16.38
N LEU A 315 2.99 12.77 -15.19
CA LEU A 315 2.02 11.76 -14.75
C LEU A 315 0.70 12.37 -14.20
N LYS A 316 0.52 13.69 -14.30
CA LYS A 316 -0.66 14.43 -13.83
C LYS A 316 -0.97 14.21 -12.33
N LYS A 317 0.08 14.07 -11.52
CA LYS A 317 -0.04 13.95 -10.06
C LYS A 317 -0.13 15.33 -9.41
N LYS A 318 -0.79 15.40 -8.26
CA LYS A 318 -0.97 16.59 -7.44
C LYS A 318 0.25 16.76 -6.55
N VAL A 319 0.84 17.95 -6.54
CA VAL A 319 2.06 18.25 -5.78
C VAL A 319 1.75 19.38 -4.81
N GLY A 320 1.79 19.07 -3.52
CA GLY A 320 1.77 20.05 -2.45
C GLY A 320 3.16 20.21 -1.82
N VAL A 321 3.47 21.43 -1.40
CA VAL A 321 4.60 21.73 -0.51
C VAL A 321 4.02 22.21 0.81
N ILE A 322 4.45 21.58 1.90
CA ILE A 322 4.10 21.95 3.26
C ILE A 322 5.40 22.28 4.00
N THR A 323 5.40 23.34 4.81
CA THR A 323 6.63 23.77 5.48
C THR A 323 6.36 24.58 6.74
N ARG A 324 7.30 24.53 7.67
CA ARG A 324 7.30 25.34 8.89
C ARG A 324 7.84 26.76 8.68
N TYR A 325 8.36 27.08 7.49
CA TYR A 325 8.74 28.44 7.12
C TYR A 325 7.51 29.33 6.87
N ASN A 326 7.71 30.64 6.93
CA ASN A 326 6.70 31.59 6.48
C ASN A 326 6.55 31.57 4.95
N ARG A 327 5.45 32.12 4.46
CA ARG A 327 5.09 32.12 3.05
C ARG A 327 6.12 32.85 2.19
N GLU A 328 6.68 33.94 2.67
CA GLU A 328 7.62 34.75 1.91
C GLU A 328 8.94 33.99 1.63
N ALA A 329 9.57 33.42 2.66
CA ALA A 329 10.78 32.62 2.50
C ALA A 329 10.53 31.38 1.62
N ALA A 330 9.42 30.68 1.83
CA ALA A 330 9.07 29.49 1.06
C ALA A 330 8.89 29.79 -0.44
N VAL A 331 8.18 30.87 -0.77
CA VAL A 331 8.00 31.31 -2.17
C VAL A 331 9.33 31.70 -2.79
N GLN A 332 10.19 32.39 -2.05
CA GLN A 332 11.50 32.82 -2.52
C GLN A 332 12.40 31.62 -2.84
N ALA A 333 12.50 30.64 -1.94
CA ALA A 333 13.31 29.44 -2.14
C ALA A 333 12.83 28.62 -3.35
N LEU A 334 11.51 28.39 -3.48
CA LEU A 334 10.94 27.69 -4.63
C LEU A 334 11.20 28.42 -5.96
N LYS A 335 11.11 29.75 -5.97
CA LYS A 335 11.39 30.57 -7.16
C LYS A 335 12.86 30.49 -7.56
N LYS A 336 13.76 30.61 -6.59
CA LYS A 336 15.22 30.50 -6.80
C LYS A 336 15.58 29.19 -7.46
N CYS A 337 14.93 28.11 -7.04
CA CYS A 337 15.13 26.77 -7.59
C CYS A 337 14.33 26.44 -8.85
N GLY A 338 13.49 27.37 -9.33
CA GLY A 338 12.62 27.14 -10.48
C GLY A 338 11.63 25.98 -10.26
N LEU A 339 11.21 25.73 -9.01
CA LEU A 339 10.30 24.64 -8.66
C LEU A 339 8.84 25.10 -8.58
N SER A 340 8.59 26.41 -8.46
CA SER A 340 7.24 26.97 -8.29
C SER A 340 6.25 26.51 -9.36
N THR A 341 6.70 26.24 -10.59
CA THR A 341 5.85 25.80 -11.71
C THR A 341 5.30 24.37 -11.55
N TYR A 342 5.89 23.57 -10.66
CA TYR A 342 5.44 22.19 -10.42
C TYR A 342 4.56 22.06 -9.18
N VAL A 343 4.46 23.11 -8.35
CA VAL A 343 3.74 23.10 -7.07
C VAL A 343 2.31 23.56 -7.29
N ASP A 344 1.33 22.69 -7.01
CA ASP A 344 -0.09 23.00 -7.11
C ASP A 344 -0.60 23.78 -5.88
N ILE A 345 -0.04 23.48 -4.71
CA ILE A 345 -0.33 24.20 -3.47
C ILE A 345 0.92 24.34 -2.60
N LEU A 346 1.05 25.52 -1.98
CA LEU A 346 2.03 25.79 -0.93
C LEU A 346 1.28 26.17 0.33
N LEU A 347 1.43 25.36 1.38
CA LEU A 347 1.01 25.68 2.74
C LEU A 347 2.23 25.88 3.63
N THR A 348 2.14 26.86 4.51
CA THR A 348 3.21 27.40 5.34
C THR A 348 2.69 27.56 6.76
N ARG A 349 3.58 27.87 7.71
CA ARG A 349 3.15 28.13 9.10
C ARG A 349 2.07 29.20 9.22
N ASP A 350 2.01 30.12 8.25
CA ASP A 350 1.06 31.24 8.24
C ASP A 350 -0.38 30.79 7.93
N ASP A 351 -0.58 29.55 7.47
CA ASP A 351 -1.87 29.02 7.00
C ASP A 351 -2.61 28.17 8.06
N VAL A 352 -1.99 27.86 9.20
CA VAL A 352 -2.53 26.93 10.22
C VAL A 352 -2.48 27.55 11.63
N LYS A 353 -3.19 26.94 12.59
CA LYS A 353 -3.22 27.40 13.99
C LYS A 353 -2.18 26.60 14.80
N ASN A 354 -1.32 27.28 15.56
CA ASN A 354 -0.08 26.77 16.15
C ASN A 354 -0.15 25.55 17.11
N GLU A 355 -1.29 24.90 17.34
CA GLU A 355 -1.38 23.80 18.34
C GLU A 355 -0.78 22.48 17.84
N ASN A 356 -0.93 22.15 16.55
CA ASN A 356 -0.29 20.97 15.95
C ASN A 356 0.09 21.23 14.47
N LEU A 357 1.11 22.09 14.29
CA LEU A 357 1.49 22.72 13.02
C LEU A 357 1.58 21.73 11.84
N CYS A 358 2.42 20.69 11.96
CA CYS A 358 2.67 19.75 10.86
C CYS A 358 1.43 18.92 10.51
N PHE A 359 0.68 18.46 11.52
CA PHE A 359 -0.55 17.70 11.32
C PHE A 359 -1.62 18.53 10.59
N ASP A 360 -1.81 19.77 11.02
CA ASP A 360 -2.76 20.69 10.38
C ASP A 360 -2.37 21.00 8.93
N LEU A 361 -1.07 21.17 8.65
CA LEU A 361 -0.57 21.37 7.28
C LEU A 361 -0.90 20.19 6.38
N VAL A 362 -0.68 18.95 6.85
CA VAL A 362 -1.00 17.73 6.12
C VAL A 362 -2.50 17.64 5.81
N LEU A 363 -3.37 17.85 6.81
CA LEU A 363 -4.82 17.80 6.63
C LEU A 363 -5.33 18.89 5.68
N GLN A 364 -4.84 20.12 5.84
CA GLN A 364 -5.24 21.23 4.96
C GLN A 364 -4.78 21.02 3.53
N ALA A 365 -3.56 20.51 3.31
CA ALA A 365 -3.04 20.23 1.99
C ALA A 365 -3.86 19.15 1.28
N MET A 366 -4.17 18.04 1.98
CA MET A 366 -5.04 16.99 1.45
C MET A 366 -6.42 17.54 1.06
N LYS A 367 -7.03 18.34 1.93
CA LYS A 367 -8.34 18.95 1.66
C LYS A 367 -8.30 19.86 0.43
N ALA A 368 -7.30 20.72 0.33
CA ALA A 368 -7.18 21.66 -0.77
C ALA A 368 -6.85 20.99 -2.11
N LEU A 369 -6.15 19.86 -2.06
CA LEU A 369 -5.88 19.02 -3.24
C LEU A 369 -7.00 18.04 -3.53
N ASP A 370 -8.12 18.03 -2.80
CA ASP A 370 -9.20 17.05 -2.93
C ASP A 370 -8.65 15.60 -2.91
N SER A 371 -7.94 15.29 -1.83
CA SER A 371 -7.30 14.01 -1.60
C SER A 371 -7.65 13.41 -0.24
N ILE A 372 -7.23 12.17 -0.06
CA ILE A 372 -7.51 11.31 1.09
C ILE A 372 -6.21 10.62 1.52
N PRO A 373 -6.09 10.19 2.78
CA PRO A 373 -4.82 9.64 3.30
C PRO A 373 -4.24 8.51 2.46
N GLU A 374 -5.08 7.60 1.97
CA GLU A 374 -4.60 6.43 1.25
C GLU A 374 -4.15 6.72 -0.18
N ARG A 375 -4.40 7.95 -0.70
CA ARG A 375 -3.87 8.46 -1.98
C ARG A 375 -2.72 9.46 -1.79
N THR A 376 -2.34 9.72 -0.56
CA THR A 376 -1.39 10.78 -0.21
C THR A 376 -0.08 10.19 0.30
N ILE A 377 1.03 10.64 -0.30
CA ILE A 377 2.37 10.39 0.20
C ILE A 377 2.90 11.67 0.83
N VAL A 378 3.40 11.58 2.06
CA VAL A 378 4.12 12.67 2.74
C VAL A 378 5.61 12.35 2.70
N LEU A 379 6.41 13.29 2.19
CA LEU A 379 7.86 13.14 2.01
C LEU A 379 8.59 14.23 2.75
N GLY A 380 9.59 13.87 3.54
CA GLY A 380 10.36 14.84 4.31
C GLY A 380 11.58 14.22 4.98
N ASP A 381 12.47 15.08 5.46
CA ASP A 381 13.58 14.72 6.34
C ASP A 381 13.34 15.13 7.80
N ASP A 382 12.25 15.84 8.07
CA ASP A 382 11.78 16.21 9.41
C ASP A 382 10.96 15.06 10.05
N PRO A 383 11.40 14.50 11.20
CA PRO A 383 10.65 13.46 11.90
C PRO A 383 9.26 13.89 12.36
N VAL A 384 9.06 15.17 12.70
CA VAL A 384 7.76 15.70 13.12
C VAL A 384 6.76 15.68 11.95
N LEU A 385 7.24 15.93 10.73
CA LEU A 385 6.41 15.85 9.53
C LEU A 385 6.04 14.40 9.19
N ILE A 386 6.98 13.47 9.38
CA ILE A 386 6.71 12.03 9.22
C ILE A 386 5.69 11.55 10.24
N GLU A 387 5.82 11.95 11.51
CA GLU A 387 4.83 11.65 12.56
C GLU A 387 3.45 12.19 12.20
N ALA A 388 3.37 13.45 11.75
CA ALA A 388 2.12 14.06 11.30
C ALA A 388 1.48 13.32 10.11
N GLY A 389 2.27 12.93 9.11
CA GLY A 389 1.79 12.12 7.99
C GLY A 389 1.28 10.75 8.42
N ASN A 390 1.97 10.14 9.38
CA ASN A 390 1.62 8.85 9.98
C ASN A 390 0.31 8.93 10.77
N GLU A 391 0.15 9.97 11.60
CA GLU A 391 -1.07 10.23 12.38
C GLU A 391 -2.26 10.50 11.45
N ALA A 392 -2.04 11.20 10.34
CA ALA A 392 -3.06 11.44 9.32
C ALA A 392 -3.43 10.19 8.50
N GLY A 393 -2.72 9.06 8.68
CA GLY A 393 -2.94 7.81 7.94
C GLY A 393 -2.39 7.81 6.51
N CYS A 394 -1.51 8.76 6.18
CA CYS A 394 -0.84 8.83 4.88
C CYS A 394 0.29 7.80 4.79
N TYR A 395 0.75 7.51 3.57
CA TYR A 395 2.00 6.77 3.39
C TYR A 395 3.18 7.73 3.54
N THR A 396 4.17 7.39 4.36
CA THR A 396 5.27 8.30 4.67
C THR A 396 6.60 7.85 4.08
N VAL A 397 7.36 8.80 3.54
CA VAL A 397 8.68 8.57 2.95
C VAL A 397 9.70 9.49 3.60
N GLY A 398 10.56 8.92 4.44
CA GLY A 398 11.70 9.63 5.00
C GLY A 398 12.81 9.79 3.96
N VAL A 399 13.34 11.00 3.80
CA VAL A 399 14.47 11.30 2.92
C VAL A 399 15.69 11.57 3.79
N LEU A 400 16.77 10.80 3.62
CA LEU A 400 18.00 11.04 4.36
C LEU A 400 18.70 12.30 3.85
N THR A 401 19.07 13.17 4.79
CA THR A 401 19.79 14.43 4.55
C THR A 401 20.87 14.58 5.62
N GLU A 402 21.60 15.71 5.64
CA GLU A 402 22.52 16.02 6.74
C GLU A 402 21.78 16.19 8.08
N SER A 403 20.51 16.60 8.03
CA SER A 403 19.66 16.88 9.18
C SER A 403 18.75 15.69 9.54
N GLY A 404 18.24 14.96 8.54
CA GLY A 404 17.36 13.81 8.70
C GLY A 404 18.12 12.49 8.69
N THR A 405 18.39 11.94 9.88
CA THR A 405 19.09 10.65 10.02
C THR A 405 18.13 9.47 9.99
N ARG A 406 18.66 8.28 9.68
CA ARG A 406 17.87 7.04 9.65
C ARG A 406 17.22 6.69 10.99
N SER A 407 17.87 7.03 12.11
CA SER A 407 17.31 6.82 13.45
C SER A 407 16.15 7.77 13.75
N MET A 408 16.19 9.00 13.24
CA MET A 408 15.11 9.97 13.42
C MET A 408 13.89 9.62 12.56
N LEU A 409 14.11 9.05 11.37
CA LEU A 409 13.06 8.72 10.41
C LEU A 409 12.61 7.25 10.47
N SER A 410 12.85 6.56 11.59
CA SER A 410 12.53 5.13 11.76
C SER A 410 11.05 4.82 11.59
N ASP A 411 10.19 5.80 11.83
CA ASP A 411 8.73 5.64 11.79
C ASP A 411 8.13 5.84 10.40
N ALA A 412 8.96 6.19 9.41
CA ALA A 412 8.52 6.29 8.02
C ALA A 412 8.24 4.90 7.42
N ASP A 413 7.20 4.76 6.61
CA ASP A 413 6.90 3.50 5.92
C ASP A 413 7.99 3.12 4.89
N LEU A 414 8.73 4.10 4.37
CA LEU A 414 9.87 3.93 3.49
C LEU A 414 10.95 4.97 3.80
N ILE A 415 12.22 4.55 3.81
CA ILE A 415 13.37 5.46 3.95
C ILE A 415 14.21 5.42 2.67
N LEU A 416 14.45 6.60 2.09
CA LEU A 416 15.27 6.81 0.90
C LEU A 416 16.59 7.48 1.26
N ASN A 417 17.69 7.00 0.69
CA ASN A 417 18.99 7.65 0.87
C ASN A 417 19.11 8.99 0.13
N SER A 418 18.24 9.24 -0.85
CA SER A 418 18.22 10.44 -1.69
C SER A 418 17.00 10.39 -2.61
N LEU A 419 16.49 11.57 -3.00
CA LEU A 419 15.46 11.70 -4.05
C LEU A 419 15.92 11.17 -5.42
N LYS A 420 17.22 10.98 -5.67
CA LYS A 420 17.74 10.32 -6.88
C LYS A 420 17.23 8.89 -7.06
N ASN A 421 16.89 8.20 -5.97
CA ASN A 421 16.39 6.82 -6.01
C ASN A 421 14.91 6.76 -6.39
N LEU A 422 14.56 7.49 -7.46
CA LEU A 422 13.22 7.72 -7.99
C LEU A 422 12.45 6.42 -8.21
N GLY A 423 13.13 5.33 -8.57
CA GLY A 423 12.50 4.06 -8.93
C GLY A 423 11.53 3.52 -7.89
N LYS A 424 11.82 3.68 -6.58
CA LYS A 424 10.91 3.19 -5.53
C LYS A 424 9.63 4.03 -5.42
N ILE A 425 9.75 5.35 -5.50
CA ILE A 425 8.59 6.25 -5.53
C ILE A 425 7.79 5.96 -6.81
N LEU A 426 8.44 5.90 -7.98
CA LEU A 426 7.77 5.71 -9.27
C LEU A 426 7.05 4.36 -9.39
N THR A 427 7.57 3.28 -8.81
CA THR A 427 6.84 1.99 -8.77
C THR A 427 5.51 2.05 -8.03
N MET A 428 5.33 3.03 -7.13
CA MET A 428 4.06 3.29 -6.45
C MET A 428 3.10 4.12 -7.30
N VAL A 429 3.58 4.75 -8.39
CA VAL A 429 2.88 5.83 -9.11
C VAL A 429 2.59 5.49 -10.57
N GLU A 430 3.39 4.60 -11.17
CA GLU A 430 3.22 4.05 -12.53
C GLU A 430 2.17 2.90 -12.62
N GLN A 431 1.48 2.63 -11.51
CA GLN A 431 0.27 1.78 -11.46
C GLN A 431 -0.95 2.60 -11.86
#